data_AF-A0A813QJ41-F1
#
_entry.id   AF-A0A813QJ41-F1
#
_cell.length_a   1.000
_cell.length_b   1.000
_cell.length_c   1.000
_cell.angle_alpha   90.00
_cell.angle_beta   90.00
_cell.angle_gamma   90.00
#
_symmetry.space_group_name_H-M   'P 1'
#
loop_
_entity.id
_entity.type
_entity.pdbx_description
1 polymer ?
#
loop_
_entity_poly.entity_id
_entity_poly.type
_entity_poly.pdbx_seq_one_letter_code
_entity_poly.pdbx_strand_id
1 'polypeptide(L)'
;MNPSVPPATTPTPSQPLPETIKQEPSITISSFTTTETTTDIPAIKTEELFNEFYTEVLQIDPNLAFEDIAKQYRKLSMLVHPDKNPNQPERAQVAFEAVNKAYKLLEDEKERKKCLEVVDEAKERVEEMYKRALWSMTCKLFADIERLRVREEERKAEERKRKAEEKADGEEKAKLRKEWDKNYEESREVRVNSWKSFQTTAKTKTAAKGKPTTTLFKPPKPKPETR
;
A
#
# COMPACT_ATOMS: atom_id res chain seq x y z
N MET A 1 -13.83 5.13 70.02
CA MET A 1 -13.68 5.89 68.76
C MET A 1 -13.46 4.89 67.64
N ASN A 2 -14.47 4.71 66.77
CA ASN A 2 -14.38 3.87 65.58
C ASN A 2 -14.47 4.80 64.36
N PRO A 3 -13.59 4.62 63.37
CA PRO A 3 -13.97 4.80 61.97
C PRO A 3 -13.61 3.52 61.18
N SER A 4 -14.61 2.74 60.79
CA SER A 4 -15.30 2.78 59.49
C SER A 4 -14.49 2.10 58.38
N VAL A 5 -14.76 0.80 58.21
CA VAL A 5 -14.29 -0.05 57.12
C VAL A 5 -15.07 0.31 55.85
N PRO A 6 -14.42 0.53 54.69
CA PRO A 6 -15.15 0.69 53.44
C PRO A 6 -15.70 -0.66 52.95
N PRO A 7 -16.93 -0.71 52.40
CA PRO A 7 -17.56 -1.95 51.97
C PRO A 7 -16.96 -2.47 50.65
N ALA A 8 -16.84 -3.79 50.57
CA ALA A 8 -16.45 -4.52 49.36
C ALA A 8 -17.40 -4.22 48.20
N THR A 9 -16.84 -3.72 47.09
CA THR A 9 -17.56 -3.55 45.83
C THR A 9 -17.76 -4.91 45.17
N THR A 10 -19.01 -5.30 45.02
CA THR A 10 -19.46 -6.45 44.25
C THR A 10 -19.12 -6.28 42.76
N PRO A 11 -18.76 -7.36 42.03
CA PRO A 11 -18.63 -7.28 40.58
C PRO A 11 -20.00 -7.19 39.93
N THR A 12 -20.29 -6.04 39.33
CA THR A 12 -21.43 -5.78 38.46
C THR A 12 -21.44 -6.79 37.29
N PRO A 13 -22.57 -7.47 36.99
CA PRO A 13 -22.67 -8.29 35.79
C PRO A 13 -22.59 -7.38 34.55
N SER A 14 -21.60 -7.65 33.69
CA SER A 14 -21.43 -7.02 32.39
C SER A 14 -22.74 -7.04 31.61
N GLN A 15 -23.28 -5.86 31.34
CA GLN A 15 -24.28 -5.69 30.30
C GLN A 15 -23.66 -6.05 28.94
N PRO A 16 -24.41 -6.71 28.04
CA PRO A 16 -23.95 -6.92 26.68
C PRO A 16 -23.91 -5.58 25.93
N LEU A 17 -22.76 -5.27 25.36
CA LEU A 17 -22.60 -4.15 24.42
C LEU A 17 -23.50 -4.37 23.19
N PRO A 18 -24.12 -3.31 22.65
CA PRO A 18 -25.02 -3.41 21.52
C PRO A 18 -24.28 -3.89 20.26
N GLU A 19 -24.95 -4.73 19.47
CA GLU A 19 -24.53 -5.12 18.12
C GLU A 19 -24.33 -3.87 17.25
N THR A 20 -23.10 -3.39 17.17
CA THR A 20 -22.69 -2.49 16.11
C THR A 20 -22.59 -3.32 14.83
N ILE A 21 -23.67 -3.23 14.06
CA ILE A 21 -23.77 -3.57 12.64
C ILE A 21 -22.47 -3.12 11.96
N LYS A 22 -21.62 -4.09 11.61
CA LYS A 22 -20.51 -3.89 10.67
C LYS A 22 -21.12 -3.72 9.29
N GLN A 23 -21.55 -2.50 8.98
CA GLN A 23 -21.66 -2.07 7.60
C GLN A 23 -20.24 -1.69 7.19
N GLU A 24 -19.50 -2.66 6.66
CA GLU A 24 -18.26 -2.36 5.96
C GLU A 24 -18.61 -1.39 4.82
N PRO A 25 -17.97 -0.21 4.69
CA PRO A 25 -17.99 0.46 3.43
C PRO A 25 -17.18 -0.43 2.48
N SER A 26 -17.90 -1.26 1.72
CA SER A 26 -17.44 -1.79 0.45
C SER A 26 -17.11 -0.58 -0.41
N ILE A 27 -15.87 -0.10 -0.30
CA ILE A 27 -15.28 0.78 -1.28
C ILE A 27 -15.09 -0.12 -2.48
N THR A 28 -16.14 -0.19 -3.29
CA THR A 28 -16.06 -0.61 -4.69
C THR A 28 -14.82 0.08 -5.23
N ILE A 29 -13.80 -0.72 -5.56
CA ILE A 29 -12.73 -0.28 -6.44
C ILE A 29 -13.44 -0.06 -7.76
N SER A 30 -14.07 1.11 -7.89
CA SER A 30 -14.45 1.67 -9.15
C SER A 30 -13.11 1.82 -9.85
N SER A 31 -12.91 0.94 -10.82
CA SER A 31 -11.92 1.03 -11.86
C SER A 31 -12.00 2.46 -12.42
N PHE A 32 -11.22 3.36 -11.83
CA PHE A 32 -10.90 4.61 -12.48
C PHE A 32 -9.92 4.22 -13.57
N THR A 33 -10.50 3.88 -14.72
CA THR A 33 -9.81 3.77 -15.98
C THR A 33 -8.91 4.98 -16.08
N THR A 34 -7.60 4.73 -16.03
CA THR A 34 -6.60 5.72 -16.42
C THR A 34 -6.74 5.90 -17.92
N THR A 35 -7.74 6.69 -18.31
CA THR A 35 -7.92 7.23 -19.65
C THR A 35 -7.92 8.74 -19.51
N GLU A 36 -6.84 9.28 -18.95
CA GLU A 36 -6.52 10.70 -19.03
C GLU A 36 -4.99 10.83 -18.86
N THR A 37 -4.28 10.16 -19.75
CA THR A 37 -2.99 10.64 -20.21
C THR A 37 -3.02 10.48 -21.71
N THR A 38 -2.61 11.55 -22.39
CA THR A 38 -2.51 11.71 -23.84
C THR A 38 -3.73 12.41 -24.44
N THR A 39 -3.47 13.62 -24.93
CA THR A 39 -4.34 14.45 -25.79
C THR A 39 -5.37 15.33 -25.08
N ASP A 40 -4.91 16.23 -24.22
CA ASP A 40 -5.48 17.58 -24.18
C ASP A 40 -4.38 18.55 -23.76
N ILE A 41 -3.36 18.64 -24.62
CA ILE A 41 -2.75 19.95 -24.84
C ILE A 41 -3.89 20.71 -25.52
N PRO A 42 -4.53 21.70 -24.86
CA PRO A 42 -5.53 22.50 -25.54
C PRO A 42 -4.87 22.98 -26.83
N ALA A 43 -5.60 22.95 -27.93
CA ALA A 43 -5.17 23.60 -29.17
C ALA A 43 -5.01 25.10 -28.90
N ILE A 44 -3.92 25.46 -28.22
CA ILE A 44 -3.36 26.79 -28.18
C ILE A 44 -3.11 27.04 -29.65
N LYS A 45 -3.85 28.02 -30.18
CA LYS A 45 -3.84 28.38 -31.59
C LYS A 45 -2.36 28.42 -31.99
N THR A 46 -2.01 27.71 -33.06
CA THR A 46 -0.63 27.57 -33.52
C THR A 46 0.07 28.92 -33.71
N GLU A 47 -0.68 30.03 -33.82
CA GLU A 47 -0.17 31.39 -33.84
C GLU A 47 0.20 31.99 -32.46
N GLU A 48 -0.47 31.58 -31.37
CA GLU A 48 -0.15 32.02 -29.99
C GLU A 48 1.09 31.31 -29.46
N LEU A 49 1.24 30.01 -29.73
CA LEU A 49 2.50 29.27 -29.50
C LEU A 49 3.65 29.86 -30.33
N PHE A 50 3.37 30.34 -31.55
CA PHE A 50 4.42 30.95 -32.39
C PHE A 50 4.93 32.28 -31.82
N ASN A 51 4.13 32.99 -31.00
CA ASN A 51 4.60 34.17 -30.23
C ASN A 51 5.57 33.80 -29.10
N GLU A 52 5.51 32.58 -28.59
CA GLU A 52 6.37 32.11 -27.49
C GLU A 52 7.81 31.82 -27.96
N PHE A 53 8.01 31.56 -29.25
CA PHE A 53 9.30 31.08 -29.77
C PHE A 53 10.16 32.15 -30.45
N TYR A 54 9.80 33.43 -30.52
CA TYR A 54 10.63 34.39 -31.28
C TYR A 54 12.00 34.66 -30.65
N THR A 55 12.08 34.69 -29.32
CA THR A 55 13.37 34.73 -28.60
C THR A 55 14.18 33.46 -28.85
N GLU A 56 13.51 32.31 -28.99
CA GLU A 56 14.14 31.02 -29.26
C GLU A 56 14.57 30.86 -30.73
N VAL A 57 13.81 31.42 -31.68
CA VAL A 57 14.16 31.52 -33.11
C VAL A 57 15.42 32.36 -33.30
N LEU A 58 15.53 33.46 -32.56
CA LEU A 58 16.74 34.30 -32.56
C LEU A 58 17.83 33.75 -31.63
N GLN A 59 17.53 32.76 -30.79
CA GLN A 59 18.40 32.18 -29.77
C GLN A 59 18.99 33.25 -28.82
N ILE A 60 18.13 34.12 -28.32
CA ILE A 60 18.47 35.23 -27.43
C ILE A 60 17.80 35.10 -26.07
N ASP A 61 18.40 35.72 -25.06
CA ASP A 61 17.74 35.91 -23.79
C ASP A 61 16.55 36.88 -23.94
N PRO A 62 15.40 36.63 -23.31
CA PRO A 62 14.23 37.52 -23.40
C PRO A 62 14.52 38.96 -22.91
N ASN A 63 15.48 39.12 -21.98
CA ASN A 63 15.85 40.41 -21.38
C ASN A 63 17.01 41.12 -22.10
N LEU A 64 17.47 40.61 -23.24
CA LEU A 64 18.63 41.16 -23.94
C LEU A 64 18.35 42.58 -24.50
N ALA A 65 19.38 43.42 -24.59
CA ALA A 65 19.26 44.75 -25.18
C ALA A 65 18.96 44.68 -26.68
N PHE A 66 18.17 45.62 -27.20
CA PHE A 66 17.77 45.63 -28.62
C PHE A 66 18.97 45.66 -29.58
N GLU A 67 20.07 46.30 -29.20
CA GLU A 67 21.30 46.32 -29.99
C GLU A 67 21.86 44.91 -30.23
N ASP A 68 21.78 44.04 -29.24
CA ASP A 68 22.27 42.66 -29.33
C ASP A 68 21.29 41.76 -30.10
N ILE A 69 19.99 42.06 -30.02
CA ILE A 69 18.96 41.43 -30.88
C ILE A 69 19.27 41.73 -32.35
N ALA A 70 19.60 42.99 -32.68
CA ALA A 70 19.95 43.38 -34.04
C ALA A 70 21.25 42.72 -34.54
N LYS A 71 22.25 42.57 -33.68
CA LYS A 71 23.49 41.83 -34.02
C LYS A 71 23.19 40.36 -34.31
N GLN A 72 22.38 39.72 -33.47
CA GLN A 72 22.02 38.32 -33.62
C GLN A 72 21.14 38.08 -34.86
N TYR A 73 20.18 38.96 -35.13
CA TYR A 73 19.39 38.94 -36.36
C TYR A 73 20.27 38.98 -37.62
N ARG A 74 21.27 39.88 -37.66
CA ARG A 74 22.21 39.96 -38.80
C ARG A 74 22.98 38.65 -38.98
N LYS A 75 23.47 38.08 -37.87
CA LYS A 75 24.21 36.80 -37.88
C LYS A 75 23.34 35.66 -38.42
N LEU A 76 22.13 35.49 -37.88
CA LEU A 76 21.22 34.42 -38.31
C LEU A 76 20.74 34.61 -39.74
N SER A 77 20.38 35.85 -40.12
CA SER A 77 19.97 36.19 -41.49
C SER A 77 21.02 35.81 -42.52
N MET A 78 22.30 36.03 -42.23
CA MET A 78 23.39 35.61 -43.13
C MET A 78 23.53 34.08 -43.21
N LEU A 79 23.26 33.36 -42.13
CA LEU A 79 23.34 31.89 -42.11
C LEU A 79 22.21 31.24 -42.90
N VAL A 80 20.99 31.79 -42.82
CA VAL A 80 19.80 31.23 -43.47
C VAL A 80 19.46 31.87 -44.82
N HIS A 81 20.32 32.77 -45.34
CA HIS A 81 20.04 33.46 -46.60
C HIS A 81 19.97 32.47 -47.79
N PRO A 82 18.96 32.55 -48.68
CA PRO A 82 18.80 31.60 -49.80
C PRO A 82 19.96 31.62 -50.80
N ASP A 83 20.57 32.80 -51.05
CA ASP A 83 21.75 32.93 -51.93
C ASP A 83 22.99 32.16 -51.42
N LYS A 84 23.16 32.09 -50.09
CA LYS A 84 24.28 31.35 -49.45
C LYS A 84 24.00 29.86 -49.30
N ASN A 85 22.74 29.45 -49.49
CA ASN A 85 22.27 28.06 -49.34
C ASN A 85 21.60 27.55 -50.65
N PRO A 86 22.33 27.56 -51.79
CA PRO A 86 21.74 27.22 -53.09
C PRO A 86 21.27 25.76 -53.21
N ASN A 87 21.75 24.87 -52.33
CA ASN A 87 21.38 23.46 -52.32
C ASN A 87 19.99 23.21 -51.69
N GLN A 88 19.47 24.14 -50.88
CA GLN A 88 18.18 24.04 -50.18
C GLN A 88 17.48 25.41 -50.10
N PRO A 89 17.14 26.04 -51.24
CA PRO A 89 16.67 27.42 -51.28
C PRO A 89 15.31 27.59 -50.58
N GLU A 90 14.40 26.62 -50.70
CA GLU A 90 13.07 26.67 -50.09
C GLU A 90 13.14 26.64 -48.55
N ARG A 91 13.96 25.73 -48.00
CA ARG A 91 14.19 25.65 -46.56
C ARG A 91 14.88 26.89 -46.00
N ALA A 92 15.84 27.43 -46.74
CA ALA A 92 16.53 28.66 -46.38
C ALA A 92 15.56 29.85 -46.37
N GLN A 93 14.67 29.96 -47.36
CA GLN A 93 13.63 30.99 -47.43
C GLN A 93 12.69 30.93 -46.21
N VAL A 94 12.16 29.75 -45.88
CA VAL A 94 11.28 29.57 -44.72
C VAL A 94 11.97 29.97 -43.42
N ALA A 95 13.24 29.58 -43.25
CA ALA A 95 14.02 29.94 -42.06
C ALA A 95 14.31 31.46 -42.00
N PHE A 96 14.63 32.07 -43.14
CA PHE A 96 14.86 33.51 -43.24
C PHE A 96 13.59 34.31 -42.91
N GLU A 97 12.44 33.89 -43.43
CA GLU A 97 11.15 34.50 -43.11
C GLU A 97 10.82 34.39 -41.63
N ALA A 98 11.09 33.24 -41.00
CA ALA A 98 10.90 33.06 -39.56
C ALA A 98 11.78 34.01 -38.73
N VAL A 99 13.07 34.12 -39.08
CA VAL A 99 14.03 35.03 -38.40
C VAL A 99 13.65 36.51 -38.59
N ASN A 100 13.20 36.88 -39.79
CA ASN A 100 12.74 38.25 -40.09
C ASN A 100 11.44 38.59 -39.35
N LYS A 101 10.48 37.65 -39.31
CA LYS A 101 9.24 37.83 -38.55
C LYS A 101 9.54 38.00 -37.06
N ALA A 102 10.46 37.20 -36.50
CA ALA A 102 10.90 37.31 -35.11
C ALA A 102 11.49 38.70 -34.80
N TYR A 103 12.38 39.19 -35.66
CA TYR A 103 13.01 40.49 -35.47
C TYR A 103 12.00 41.64 -35.49
N LYS A 104 11.05 41.64 -36.44
CA LYS A 104 10.03 42.70 -36.55
C LYS A 104 9.12 42.80 -35.34
N LEU A 105 8.77 41.67 -34.72
CA LEU A 105 7.91 41.65 -33.54
C LEU A 105 8.67 42.08 -32.27
N LEU A 106 9.98 41.85 -32.23
CA LEU A 106 10.84 42.32 -31.14
C LEU A 106 11.30 43.78 -31.31
N GLU A 107 11.12 44.35 -32.50
CA GLU A 107 11.37 45.77 -32.78
C GLU A 107 10.31 46.68 -32.16
N ASP A 108 9.04 46.26 -32.11
CA ASP A 108 8.00 46.96 -31.37
C ASP A 108 8.07 46.61 -29.87
N GLU A 109 8.40 47.59 -29.04
CA GLU A 109 8.50 47.45 -27.59
C GLU A 109 7.20 46.94 -26.94
N LYS A 110 6.03 47.32 -27.48
CA LYS A 110 4.73 46.89 -26.98
C LYS A 110 4.48 45.41 -27.28
N GLU A 111 4.81 44.96 -28.48
CA GLU A 111 4.68 43.55 -28.87
C GLU A 111 5.69 42.67 -28.16
N ARG A 112 6.93 43.15 -28.01
CA ARG A 112 7.96 42.51 -27.20
C ARG A 112 7.47 42.26 -25.78
N LYS A 113 6.95 43.29 -25.11
CA LYS A 113 6.45 43.14 -23.74
C LYS A 113 5.33 42.10 -23.64
N LYS A 114 4.39 42.11 -24.58
CA LYS A 114 3.32 41.12 -24.64
C LYS A 114 3.85 39.69 -24.82
N CYS A 115 4.87 39.50 -25.67
CA CYS A 115 5.50 38.19 -25.84
C CYS A 115 6.17 37.71 -24.54
N LEU A 116 6.84 38.60 -23.80
CA LEU A 116 7.46 38.27 -22.51
C LEU A 116 6.40 37.87 -21.47
N GLU A 117 5.29 38.62 -21.38
CA GLU A 117 4.19 38.32 -20.45
C GLU A 117 3.58 36.93 -20.72
N VAL A 118 3.36 36.57 -21.99
CA VAL A 118 2.85 35.23 -22.36
C VAL A 118 3.85 34.14 -22.00
N VAL A 119 5.15 34.34 -22.27
CA VAL A 119 6.20 33.37 -21.93
C VAL A 119 6.30 33.16 -20.42
N ASP A 120 6.23 34.22 -19.63
CA ASP A 120 6.28 34.11 -18.17
C ASP A 120 5.02 33.44 -17.60
N GLU A 121 3.84 33.76 -18.13
CA GLU A 121 2.60 33.04 -17.78
C GLU A 121 2.69 31.54 -18.11
N ALA A 122 3.25 31.19 -19.28
CA ALA A 122 3.45 29.80 -19.66
C ALA A 122 4.41 29.07 -18.70
N LYS A 123 5.52 29.71 -18.30
CA LYS A 123 6.44 29.16 -17.30
C LYS A 123 5.76 28.94 -15.96
N GLU A 124 4.99 29.90 -15.47
CA GLU A 124 4.26 29.79 -14.21
C GLU A 124 3.26 28.64 -14.24
N ARG A 125 2.52 28.47 -15.34
CA ARG A 125 1.58 27.35 -15.51
C ARG A 125 2.28 26.00 -15.48
N VAL A 126 3.41 25.85 -16.19
CA VAL A 126 4.21 24.62 -16.20
C VAL A 126 4.78 24.35 -14.81
N GLU A 127 5.28 25.38 -14.13
CA GLU A 127 5.84 25.23 -12.78
C GLU A 127 4.75 24.82 -11.77
N GLU A 128 3.55 25.41 -11.84
CA GLU A 128 2.42 25.02 -11.00
C GLU A 128 1.93 23.60 -11.29
N MET A 129 1.90 23.18 -12.56
CA MET A 129 1.61 21.79 -12.93
C MET A 129 2.64 20.84 -12.30
N TYR A 130 3.93 21.17 -12.38
CA TYR A 130 5.01 20.37 -11.82
C TYR A 130 4.93 20.30 -10.29
N LYS A 131 4.71 21.42 -9.60
CA LYS A 131 4.50 21.46 -8.14
C LYS A 131 3.33 20.57 -7.71
N ARG A 132 2.20 20.63 -8.42
CA ARG A 132 1.02 19.79 -8.15
C ARG A 132 1.30 18.30 -8.37
N ALA A 133 1.99 17.96 -9.45
CA ALA A 133 2.36 16.57 -9.75
C ALA A 133 3.30 16.01 -8.68
N LEU A 134 4.34 16.77 -8.30
CA LEU A 134 5.25 16.42 -7.23
C LEU A 134 4.54 16.22 -5.89
N TRP A 135 3.63 17.15 -5.55
CA TRP A 135 2.84 17.05 -4.33
C TRP A 135 1.99 15.77 -4.32
N SER A 136 1.25 15.51 -5.40
CA SER A 136 0.43 14.30 -5.53
C SER A 136 1.27 13.02 -5.39
N MET A 137 2.41 12.96 -6.07
CA MET A 137 3.33 11.82 -5.98
C MET A 137 3.84 11.62 -4.55
N THR A 138 4.25 12.70 -3.89
CA THR A 138 4.77 12.69 -2.53
C THR A 138 3.71 12.22 -1.54
N CYS A 139 2.48 12.73 -1.62
CA CYS A 139 1.37 12.26 -0.78
C CYS A 139 1.05 10.78 -1.00
N LYS A 140 1.07 10.30 -2.25
CA LYS A 140 0.87 8.87 -2.56
C LYS A 140 1.95 8.00 -1.93
N LEU A 141 3.22 8.40 -2.01
CA LEU A 141 4.33 7.69 -1.37
C LEU A 141 4.14 7.60 0.15
N PHE A 142 3.78 8.71 0.81
CA PHE A 142 3.50 8.68 2.24
C PHE A 142 2.32 7.76 2.59
N ALA A 143 1.25 7.78 1.78
CA ALA A 143 0.10 6.89 1.98
C ALA A 143 0.44 5.41 1.73
N ASP A 144 1.32 5.10 0.78
CA ASP A 144 1.83 3.75 0.53
C ASP A 144 2.69 3.25 1.70
N ILE A 145 3.57 4.11 2.22
CA ILE A 145 4.42 3.82 3.38
C ILE A 145 3.56 3.51 4.61
N GLU A 146 2.55 4.32 4.91
CA GLU A 146 1.70 4.08 6.08
C GLU A 146 0.87 2.79 5.93
N ARG A 147 0.38 2.50 4.73
CA ARG A 147 -0.31 1.22 4.44
C ARG A 147 0.61 0.02 4.66
N LEU A 148 1.88 0.11 4.30
CA LEU A 148 2.86 -0.95 4.55
C LEU A 148 3.12 -1.12 6.04
N ARG A 149 3.23 -0.02 6.80
CA ARG A 149 3.45 -0.05 8.24
C ARG A 149 2.31 -0.75 8.99
N VAL A 150 1.07 -0.36 8.70
CA VAL A 150 -0.13 -0.95 9.32
C VAL A 150 -0.21 -2.46 9.03
N ARG A 151 0.00 -2.88 7.77
CA ARG A 151 -0.02 -4.30 7.39
C ARG A 151 1.04 -5.12 8.12
N GLU A 152 2.22 -4.54 8.35
CA GLU A 152 3.27 -5.22 9.09
C GLU A 152 2.93 -5.37 10.58
N GLU A 153 2.35 -4.34 11.19
CA GLU A 153 1.88 -4.36 12.57
C GLU A 153 0.76 -5.39 12.78
N GLU A 154 -0.19 -5.48 11.84
CA GLU A 154 -1.24 -6.51 11.82
C GLU A 154 -0.65 -7.92 11.76
N ARG A 155 0.27 -8.18 10.83
CA ARG A 155 0.94 -9.48 10.72
C ARG A 155 1.68 -9.86 12.01
N LYS A 156 2.39 -8.90 12.63
CA LYS A 156 3.07 -9.12 13.92
C LYS A 156 2.06 -9.34 15.05
N ALA A 157 0.90 -8.69 15.02
CA ALA A 157 -0.17 -8.90 16.01
C ALA A 157 -0.81 -10.29 15.85
N GLU A 158 -1.10 -10.73 14.64
CA GLU A 158 -1.62 -12.07 14.34
C GLU A 158 -0.63 -13.16 14.77
N GLU A 159 0.66 -12.99 14.48
CA GLU A 159 1.67 -13.97 14.89
C GLU A 159 1.77 -14.07 16.42
N ARG A 160 1.71 -12.93 17.13
CA ARG A 160 1.67 -12.91 18.60
C ARG A 160 0.41 -13.59 19.12
N LYS A 161 -0.75 -13.36 18.49
CA LYS A 161 -2.02 -13.99 18.85
C LYS A 161 -1.94 -15.51 18.65
N ARG A 162 -1.44 -15.98 17.51
CA ARG A 162 -1.26 -17.41 17.21
C ARG A 162 -0.33 -18.09 18.21
N LYS A 163 0.81 -17.46 18.54
CA LYS A 163 1.74 -18.00 19.55
C LYS A 163 1.11 -18.07 20.95
N ALA A 164 0.29 -17.09 21.30
CA ALA A 164 -0.42 -17.08 22.59
C ALA A 164 -1.47 -18.20 22.65
N GLU A 165 -2.22 -18.42 21.57
CA GLU A 165 -3.20 -19.51 21.45
C GLU A 165 -2.53 -20.88 21.50
N GLU A 166 -1.47 -21.10 20.71
CA GLU A 166 -0.72 -22.36 20.73
C GLU A 166 -0.12 -22.67 22.11
N LYS A 167 0.36 -21.63 22.82
CA LYS A 167 0.84 -21.78 24.19
C LYS A 167 -0.30 -22.14 25.14
N ALA A 168 -1.46 -21.50 25.03
CA ALA A 168 -2.64 -21.81 25.84
C ALA A 168 -3.12 -23.25 25.60
N ASP A 169 -3.25 -23.66 24.34
CA ASP A 169 -3.57 -25.03 23.94
C ASP A 169 -2.55 -26.05 24.46
N GLY A 170 -1.26 -25.71 24.39
CA GLY A 170 -0.17 -26.53 24.92
C GLY A 170 -0.25 -26.69 26.44
N GLU A 171 -0.54 -25.60 27.15
CA GLU A 171 -0.76 -25.61 28.60
C GLU A 171 -2.01 -26.40 28.98
N GLU A 172 -3.10 -26.28 28.24
CA GLU A 172 -4.33 -27.06 28.43
C GLU A 172 -4.08 -28.56 28.21
N LYS A 173 -3.46 -28.93 27.09
CA LYS A 173 -3.07 -30.32 26.80
C LYS A 173 -2.14 -30.88 27.87
N ALA A 174 -1.19 -30.07 28.35
CA ALA A 174 -0.28 -30.48 29.42
C ALA A 174 -1.02 -30.68 30.76
N LYS A 175 -2.00 -29.83 31.08
CA LYS A 175 -2.88 -30.00 32.26
C LYS A 175 -3.70 -31.27 32.14
N LEU A 176 -4.37 -31.49 31.01
CA LEU A 176 -5.17 -32.68 30.77
C LEU A 176 -4.33 -33.95 30.84
N ARG A 177 -3.11 -33.93 30.29
CA ARG A 177 -2.18 -35.06 30.39
C ARG A 177 -1.76 -35.34 31.84
N LYS A 178 -1.44 -34.29 32.61
CA LYS A 178 -1.10 -34.43 34.05
C LYS A 178 -2.27 -34.98 34.85
N GLU A 179 -3.49 -34.50 34.58
CA GLU A 179 -4.71 -34.97 35.24
C GLU A 179 -5.01 -36.43 34.88
N TRP A 180 -4.85 -36.79 33.61
CA TRP A 180 -4.97 -38.18 33.16
C TRP A 180 -3.93 -39.08 33.84
N ASP A 181 -2.66 -38.67 33.88
CA ASP A 181 -1.57 -39.43 34.54
C ASP A 181 -1.88 -39.63 36.04
N LYS A 182 -2.35 -38.58 36.72
CA LYS A 182 -2.76 -38.64 38.13
C LYS A 182 -3.93 -39.61 38.33
N ASN A 183 -5.00 -39.47 37.54
CA ASN A 183 -6.16 -40.36 37.60
C ASN A 183 -5.79 -41.82 37.26
N TYR A 184 -4.87 -42.02 36.31
CA TYR A 184 -4.34 -43.34 35.97
C TYR A 184 -3.63 -43.96 37.17
N GLU A 185 -2.77 -43.21 37.87
CA GLU A 185 -2.02 -43.71 39.02
C GLU A 185 -2.92 -43.93 40.25
N GLU A 186 -3.87 -43.04 40.53
CA GLU A 186 -4.84 -43.21 41.63
C GLU A 186 -5.73 -44.46 41.43
N SER A 187 -6.10 -44.75 40.18
CA SER A 187 -6.84 -45.97 39.84
C SER A 187 -5.98 -47.24 39.82
N ARG A 188 -4.67 -47.15 40.07
CA ARG A 188 -3.73 -48.29 40.00
C ARG A 188 -4.09 -49.41 40.95
N GLU A 189 -4.35 -49.10 42.22
CA GLU A 189 -4.69 -50.12 43.23
C GLU A 189 -5.97 -50.88 42.85
N VAL A 190 -6.98 -50.17 42.36
CA VAL A 190 -8.23 -50.80 41.89
C VAL A 190 -7.98 -51.71 40.70
N ARG A 191 -7.19 -51.26 39.71
CA ARG A 191 -6.82 -52.10 38.55
C ARG A 191 -5.98 -53.31 38.95
N VAL A 192 -5.00 -53.14 39.84
CA VAL A 192 -4.14 -54.22 40.34
C VAL A 192 -4.95 -55.23 41.13
N ASN A 193 -5.86 -54.78 42.00
CA ASN A 193 -6.72 -55.67 42.79
C ASN A 193 -7.74 -56.40 41.90
N SER A 194 -8.29 -55.75 40.89
CA SER A 194 -9.13 -56.40 39.86
C SER A 194 -8.36 -57.43 39.04
N TRP A 195 -7.09 -57.15 38.70
CA TRP A 195 -6.23 -58.13 38.02
C TRP A 195 -5.89 -59.33 38.91
N LYS A 196 -5.57 -59.08 40.18
CA LYS A 196 -5.32 -60.15 41.17
C LYS A 196 -6.56 -61.03 41.33
N SER A 197 -7.76 -60.45 41.46
CA SER A 197 -9.00 -61.22 41.59
C SER A 197 -9.37 -61.98 40.31
N PHE A 198 -9.05 -61.43 39.13
CA PHE A 198 -9.17 -62.14 37.86
C PHE A 198 -8.25 -63.37 37.81
N GLN A 199 -6.98 -63.24 38.22
CA GLN A 199 -6.04 -64.36 38.27
C GLN A 199 -6.43 -65.42 39.30
N THR A 200 -6.93 -65.04 40.48
CA THR A 200 -7.39 -66.03 41.46
C THR A 200 -8.61 -66.79 40.92
N THR A 201 -9.56 -66.10 40.30
CA THR A 201 -10.73 -66.72 39.65
C THR A 201 -10.33 -67.63 38.48
N ALA A 202 -9.30 -67.25 37.70
CA ALA A 202 -8.76 -68.08 36.62
C ALA A 202 -8.04 -69.35 37.14
N LYS A 203 -7.35 -69.27 38.28
CA LYS A 203 -6.78 -70.44 38.97
C LYS A 203 -7.87 -71.38 39.51
N THR A 204 -8.98 -70.84 40.00
CA THR A 204 -10.14 -71.66 40.41
C THR A 204 -10.83 -72.34 39.22
N LYS A 205 -10.88 -71.68 38.05
CA LYS A 205 -11.43 -72.27 36.81
C LYS A 205 -10.51 -73.31 36.15
N THR A 206 -9.19 -73.18 36.28
CA THR A 206 -8.23 -74.19 35.75
C THR A 206 -8.18 -75.48 36.57
N ALA A 207 -8.68 -75.47 37.82
CA ALA A 207 -8.94 -76.69 38.59
C ALA A 207 -10.21 -77.45 38.13
N ALA A 208 -11.04 -76.86 37.26
CA ALA A 208 -12.28 -77.44 36.73
C ALA A 208 -12.24 -77.58 35.18
N LYS A 209 -11.44 -78.54 34.69
CA LYS A 209 -11.40 -79.23 33.36
C LYS A 209 -11.81 -78.49 32.05
N GLY A 210 -10.89 -78.45 31.05
CA GLY A 210 -11.19 -78.34 29.60
C GLY A 210 -10.51 -77.17 28.82
N LYS A 211 -10.18 -77.38 27.53
CA LYS A 211 -9.33 -76.56 26.61
C LYS A 211 -9.69 -75.05 26.45
N PRO A 212 -8.74 -74.18 26.02
CA PRO A 212 -8.88 -72.73 26.09
C PRO A 212 -9.51 -72.12 24.82
N THR A 213 -10.47 -71.22 25.01
CA THR A 213 -10.92 -70.29 23.96
C THR A 213 -10.28 -68.93 24.18
N THR A 214 -9.32 -68.58 23.32
CA THR A 214 -8.64 -67.28 23.28
C THR A 214 -9.63 -66.17 22.98
N THR A 215 -10.12 -65.48 24.02
CA THR A 215 -10.79 -64.19 23.86
C THR A 215 -9.74 -63.10 24.01
N LEU A 216 -9.25 -62.61 22.88
CA LEU A 216 -8.37 -61.46 22.71
C LEU A 216 -8.91 -60.26 23.49
N PHE A 217 -8.18 -59.85 24.53
CA PHE A 217 -8.47 -58.66 25.35
C PHE A 217 -8.51 -57.42 24.44
N LYS A 218 -9.70 -56.79 24.34
CA LYS A 218 -9.85 -55.48 23.70
C LYS A 218 -9.86 -54.41 24.79
N PRO A 219 -8.95 -53.40 24.73
CA PRO A 219 -8.97 -52.30 25.68
C PRO A 219 -10.33 -51.59 25.65
N PRO A 220 -10.88 -51.18 26.81
CA PRO A 220 -12.11 -50.40 26.86
C PRO A 220 -11.91 -49.08 26.11
N LYS A 221 -12.88 -48.72 25.25
CA LYS A 221 -12.85 -47.46 24.51
C LYS A 221 -12.79 -46.29 25.49
N PRO A 222 -11.96 -45.26 25.26
CA PRO A 222 -11.97 -44.06 26.09
C PRO A 222 -13.38 -43.46 26.04
N LYS A 223 -13.95 -43.19 27.22
CA LYS A 223 -15.26 -42.53 27.31
C LYS A 223 -15.09 -41.10 26.78
N PRO A 224 -15.95 -40.63 25.85
CA PRO A 224 -15.93 -39.24 25.45
C PRO A 224 -16.28 -38.38 26.66
N GLU A 225 -15.40 -37.44 26.98
CA GLU A 225 -15.57 -36.45 28.03
C GLU A 225 -16.72 -35.51 27.61
N THR A 226 -17.76 -35.41 28.44
CA THR A 226 -18.86 -34.46 28.24
C THR A 226 -18.33 -33.05 28.46
N ARG A 227 -18.21 -32.30 27.35
CA ARG A 227 -17.95 -30.87 27.34
C ARG A 227 -19.17 -30.07 27.78
#